data_AF-A0AAD2H912-F1
#
_entry.id   AF-A0AAD2H912-F1
#
_cell.length_a   1.000
_cell.length_b   1.000
_cell.length_c   1.000
_cell.angle_alpha   90.00
_cell.angle_beta   90.00
_cell.angle_gamma   90.00
#
_symmetry.space_group_name_H-M   'P 1'
#
loop_
_entity.id
_entity.type
_entity.pdbx_description
1 polymer ?
#
loop_
_entity_poly.entity_id
_entity_poly.type
_entity_poly.pdbx_seq_one_letter_code
_entity_poly.pdbx_strand_id
1 'polypeptide(L)'
;MIDRRHQHDRADDSRRKKHGVFSGYFMPPEYFQHVAMAVCPPSAATMYGPFFSYLLAFDGWRHSLPVEDKKRVPYAQVVNPPPLYAVPTPSDLPEGIFFHTRAVTFESDDQLLDRVTHAALWTESPKDLLRRDEIIETVSRWSGFFIDPGQIRFGCIKDLLPMYDPQDGTIGW
;
A
#
# COMPACT_ATOMS: atom_id res chain seq x y z
N MET A 1 46.87 -26.03 -15.05
CA MET A 1 45.61 -25.98 -15.84
C MET A 1 44.52 -25.66 -14.84
N ILE A 2 44.12 -24.37 -14.76
CA ILE A 2 43.33 -23.84 -13.63
C ILE A 2 41.85 -24.12 -13.85
N ASP A 3 41.24 -24.62 -12.78
CA ASP A 3 39.88 -25.12 -12.62
C ASP A 3 38.81 -24.07 -13.00
N ARG A 4 37.96 -24.39 -13.98
CA ARG A 4 36.87 -23.52 -14.48
C ARG A 4 35.49 -23.97 -13.95
N ARG A 5 35.36 -24.31 -12.68
CA ARG A 5 34.08 -24.79 -12.11
C ARG A 5 33.55 -24.04 -10.89
N HIS A 6 34.07 -22.84 -10.60
CA HIS A 6 33.55 -21.99 -9.51
C HIS A 6 33.28 -20.54 -9.93
N GLN A 7 32.62 -20.32 -11.07
CA GLN A 7 32.18 -18.98 -11.49
C GLN A 7 30.71 -18.95 -12.00
N HIS A 8 29.82 -19.72 -11.38
CA HIS A 8 28.38 -19.64 -11.65
C HIS A 8 27.49 -19.33 -10.44
N ASP A 9 28.06 -18.88 -9.32
CA ASP A 9 27.28 -18.54 -8.11
C ASP A 9 27.22 -17.03 -7.80
N ARG A 10 27.49 -16.13 -8.77
CA ARG A 10 27.52 -14.67 -8.50
C ARG A 10 26.77 -13.80 -9.50
N ALA A 11 25.66 -14.29 -10.04
CA ALA A 11 24.77 -13.50 -10.89
C ALA A 11 23.28 -13.59 -10.51
N ASP A 12 22.93 -14.22 -9.39
CA ASP A 12 21.53 -14.49 -9.02
C ASP A 12 21.06 -13.82 -7.71
N ASP A 13 21.86 -12.90 -7.14
CA ASP A 13 21.47 -12.14 -5.94
C ASP A 13 20.83 -10.77 -6.26
N SER A 14 20.86 -10.33 -7.53
CA SER A 14 20.29 -9.04 -7.96
C SER A 14 18.75 -9.04 -8.12
N ARG A 15 18.10 -10.19 -7.85
CA ARG A 15 16.64 -10.38 -8.01
C ARG A 15 15.92 -10.77 -6.71
N ARG A 16 16.54 -10.59 -5.54
CA ARG A 16 15.81 -10.72 -4.28
C ARG A 16 14.75 -9.65 -4.20
N LYS A 17 13.53 -10.04 -4.62
CA LYS A 17 12.28 -9.33 -4.40
C LYS A 17 12.27 -8.80 -2.97
N LYS A 18 12.52 -7.50 -2.79
CA LYS A 18 12.54 -6.87 -1.48
C LYS A 18 11.09 -6.78 -1.03
N HIS A 19 10.71 -7.59 -0.05
CA HIS A 19 9.40 -7.50 0.59
C HIS A 19 9.43 -6.40 1.66
N GLY A 20 8.28 -5.80 1.90
CA GLY A 20 8.08 -4.75 2.87
C GLY A 20 7.17 -5.17 4.02
N VAL A 21 7.34 -4.52 5.17
CA VAL A 21 6.29 -4.41 6.19
C VAL A 21 6.05 -2.95 6.43
N PHE A 22 4.77 -2.60 6.44
CA PHE A 22 4.31 -1.25 6.62
C PHE A 22 3.50 -1.16 7.89
N SER A 23 3.64 -0.03 8.59
CA SER A 23 2.66 0.38 9.58
C SER A 23 1.77 1.47 9.01
N GLY A 24 0.56 1.62 9.53
CA GLY A 24 -0.40 2.54 8.96
C GLY A 24 -1.81 2.38 9.53
N TYR A 25 -2.77 2.96 8.82
CA TYR A 25 -4.15 3.04 9.26
C TYR A 25 -5.09 2.28 8.33
N PHE A 26 -5.95 1.47 8.94
CA PHE A 26 -7.07 0.80 8.32
C PHE A 26 -8.28 1.72 8.32
N MET A 27 -8.89 1.90 7.15
CA MET A 27 -10.08 2.70 6.92
C MET A 27 -11.16 1.86 6.20
N PRO A 28 -12.45 2.10 6.47
CA PRO A 28 -13.53 1.47 5.72
C PRO A 28 -13.41 1.72 4.20
N PRO A 29 -13.69 0.70 3.37
CA PRO A 29 -13.51 0.79 1.92
C PRO A 29 -14.39 1.85 1.25
N GLU A 30 -15.56 2.17 1.81
CA GLU A 30 -16.51 3.11 1.25
C GLU A 30 -15.90 4.50 1.07
N TYR A 31 -15.19 5.00 2.10
CA TYR A 31 -14.53 6.31 2.04
C TYR A 31 -13.51 6.39 0.90
N PHE A 32 -12.77 5.30 0.65
CA PHE A 32 -11.80 5.23 -0.43
C PHE A 32 -12.45 5.19 -1.81
N GLN A 33 -13.54 4.43 -2.01
CA GLN A 33 -14.25 4.39 -3.29
C GLN A 33 -14.67 5.79 -3.73
N HIS A 34 -15.22 6.59 -2.82
CA HIS A 34 -15.60 7.97 -3.09
C HIS A 34 -14.41 8.85 -3.49
N VAL A 35 -13.27 8.71 -2.81
CA VAL A 35 -12.03 9.41 -3.21
C VAL A 35 -11.62 9.02 -4.63
N ALA A 36 -11.52 7.72 -4.92
CA ALA A 36 -11.09 7.22 -6.21
C ALA A 36 -12.01 7.71 -7.35
N MET A 37 -13.33 7.73 -7.13
CA MET A 37 -14.29 8.32 -8.07
C MET A 37 -14.10 9.82 -8.27
N ALA A 38 -13.78 10.58 -7.22
CA ALA A 38 -13.64 12.03 -7.28
C ALA A 38 -12.36 12.46 -8.03
N VAL A 39 -11.24 11.76 -7.80
CA VAL A 39 -9.94 12.11 -8.38
C VAL A 39 -9.65 11.44 -9.72
N CYS A 40 -10.30 10.30 -10.00
CA CYS A 40 -10.05 9.48 -11.18
C CYS A 40 -11.37 9.00 -11.81
N PRO A 41 -12.36 9.88 -12.07
CA PRO A 41 -13.69 9.48 -12.48
C PRO A 41 -13.58 8.64 -13.76
N PRO A 42 -13.83 7.33 -13.67
CA PRO A 42 -13.61 6.48 -14.80
C PRO A 42 -14.91 6.45 -15.61
N SER A 43 -14.86 6.13 -16.90
CA SER A 43 -16.07 6.09 -17.74
C SER A 43 -17.12 5.15 -17.13
N ALA A 44 -18.39 5.28 -17.51
CA ALA A 44 -19.54 4.68 -16.80
C ALA A 44 -19.46 3.15 -16.49
N ALA A 45 -18.57 2.40 -17.16
CA ALA A 45 -18.31 0.98 -16.89
C ALA A 45 -17.60 0.70 -15.53
N THR A 46 -16.93 1.70 -14.97
CA THR A 46 -16.12 1.59 -13.74
C THR A 46 -16.77 2.30 -12.55
N MET A 47 -17.82 3.09 -12.77
CA MET A 47 -18.63 3.71 -11.70
C MET A 47 -19.47 2.71 -10.91
N TYR A 48 -19.66 1.49 -11.44
CA TYR A 48 -20.33 0.37 -10.77
C TYR A 48 -19.43 -0.89 -10.76
N GLY A 49 -18.11 -0.70 -10.88
CA GLY A 49 -17.14 -1.79 -10.93
C GLY A 49 -16.87 -2.41 -9.56
N PRO A 50 -16.19 -3.57 -9.50
CA PRO A 50 -15.74 -4.13 -8.23
C PRO A 50 -14.75 -3.18 -7.52
N PHE A 51 -14.66 -3.26 -6.19
CA PHE A 51 -13.79 -2.41 -5.35
C PHE A 51 -12.37 -2.24 -5.94
N PHE A 52 -11.79 -3.35 -6.39
CA PHE A 52 -10.43 -3.40 -6.93
C PHE A 52 -10.22 -2.49 -8.15
N SER A 53 -11.26 -2.27 -8.98
CA SER A 53 -11.18 -1.34 -10.10
C SER A 53 -10.96 0.10 -9.65
N TYR A 54 -11.53 0.51 -8.52
CA TYR A 54 -11.29 1.84 -7.95
C TYR A 54 -9.87 1.97 -7.39
N LEU A 55 -9.34 0.91 -6.77
CA LEU A 55 -7.95 0.88 -6.32
C LEU A 55 -6.98 1.05 -7.49
N LEU A 56 -7.16 0.27 -8.56
CA LEU A 56 -6.31 0.36 -9.76
C LEU A 56 -6.42 1.74 -10.43
N ALA A 57 -7.61 2.33 -10.47
CA ALA A 57 -7.80 3.67 -11.02
C ALA A 57 -7.08 4.73 -10.19
N PHE A 58 -7.21 4.67 -8.86
CA PHE A 58 -6.53 5.57 -7.94
C PHE A 58 -5.00 5.43 -8.03
N ASP A 59 -4.50 4.20 -8.06
CA ASP A 59 -3.07 3.93 -8.18
C ASP A 59 -2.53 4.45 -9.52
N GLY A 60 -3.20 4.14 -10.63
CA GLY A 60 -2.86 4.66 -11.95
C GLY A 60 -2.82 6.18 -12.03
N TRP A 61 -3.81 6.86 -11.47
CA TRP A 61 -3.82 8.32 -11.37
C TRP A 61 -2.68 8.86 -10.50
N ARG A 62 -2.47 8.27 -9.31
CA ARG A 62 -1.36 8.66 -8.42
C ARG A 62 -0.02 8.51 -9.15
N HIS A 63 0.15 7.45 -9.94
CA HIS A 63 1.34 7.24 -10.75
C HIS A 63 1.52 8.27 -11.87
N SER A 64 0.43 8.86 -12.37
CA SER A 64 0.47 9.95 -13.36
C SER A 64 0.88 11.31 -12.79
N LEU A 65 0.82 11.49 -11.47
CA LEU A 65 1.20 12.75 -10.81
C LEU A 65 2.71 13.04 -10.91
N PRO A 66 3.15 14.30 -10.85
CA PRO A 66 4.56 14.64 -10.64
C PRO A 66 5.11 14.04 -9.34
N VAL A 67 6.41 13.68 -9.31
CA VAL A 67 7.06 13.03 -8.16
C VAL A 67 6.85 13.80 -6.84
N GLU A 68 6.93 15.13 -6.88
CA GLU A 68 6.74 15.94 -5.66
C GLU A 68 5.31 15.91 -5.13
N ASP A 69 4.32 15.73 -6.02
CA ASP A 69 2.91 15.62 -5.63
C ASP A 69 2.58 14.22 -5.13
N LYS A 70 3.24 13.17 -5.65
CA LYS A 70 3.08 11.78 -5.16
C LYS A 70 3.36 11.62 -3.67
N LYS A 71 4.25 12.45 -3.10
CA LYS A 71 4.58 12.45 -1.66
C LYS A 71 3.42 12.97 -0.80
N ARG A 72 2.58 13.85 -1.36
CA ARG A 72 1.43 14.46 -0.68
C ARG A 72 0.21 13.56 -0.72
N VAL A 73 0.14 12.64 -1.67
CA VAL A 73 -0.96 11.68 -1.82
C VAL A 73 -0.60 10.36 -1.14
N PRO A 74 -1.35 9.91 -0.12
CA PRO A 74 -1.05 8.67 0.56
C PRO A 74 -1.20 7.48 -0.40
N TYR A 75 -0.31 6.51 -0.26
CA TYR A 75 -0.43 5.25 -0.95
C TYR A 75 -1.41 4.35 -0.20
N ALA A 76 -2.28 3.66 -0.94
CA ALA A 76 -3.37 2.84 -0.42
C ALA A 76 -3.18 1.39 -0.89
N GLN A 77 -3.36 0.44 0.02
CA GLN A 77 -3.38 -0.99 -0.27
C GLN A 77 -4.66 -1.65 0.24
N VAL A 78 -5.11 -2.69 -0.46
CA VAL A 78 -6.21 -3.54 0.01
C VAL A 78 -5.67 -4.60 0.96
N VAL A 79 -6.37 -4.79 2.06
CA VAL A 79 -6.11 -5.86 3.02
C VAL A 79 -6.92 -7.08 2.60
N ASN A 80 -6.27 -8.24 2.50
CA ASN A 80 -6.88 -9.49 2.06
C ASN A 80 -7.60 -9.36 0.69
N PRO A 81 -6.90 -8.96 -0.39
CA PRO A 81 -7.52 -8.83 -1.70
C PRO A 81 -8.04 -10.20 -2.18
N PRO A 82 -9.21 -10.26 -2.83
CA PRO A 82 -9.64 -11.50 -3.46
C PRO A 82 -8.66 -11.93 -4.56
N PRO A 83 -8.63 -13.23 -4.90
CA PRO A 83 -7.83 -13.72 -6.02
C PRO A 83 -8.16 -12.94 -7.31
N LEU A 84 -7.13 -12.55 -8.06
CA LEU A 84 -7.23 -11.69 -9.27
C LEU A 84 -8.20 -12.18 -10.37
N TYR A 85 -8.65 -13.44 -10.31
CA TYR A 85 -9.52 -14.07 -11.29
C TYR A 85 -10.82 -14.63 -10.68
N ALA A 86 -11.10 -14.34 -9.40
CA ALA A 86 -12.33 -14.75 -8.75
C ALA A 86 -13.46 -13.76 -9.05
N VAL A 87 -14.67 -14.26 -9.30
CA VAL A 87 -15.87 -13.43 -9.27
C VAL A 87 -16.09 -13.01 -7.80
N PRO A 88 -16.05 -11.72 -7.46
CA PRO A 88 -16.14 -11.29 -6.07
C PRO A 88 -17.49 -11.70 -5.47
N THR A 89 -17.46 -12.44 -4.38
CA THR A 89 -18.62 -12.65 -3.51
C THR A 89 -18.72 -11.52 -2.47
N PRO A 90 -19.87 -11.30 -1.83
CA PRO A 90 -19.98 -10.30 -0.75
C PRO A 90 -19.02 -10.55 0.43
N SER A 91 -18.58 -11.80 0.64
CA SER A 91 -17.53 -12.17 1.60
C SER A 91 -16.11 -11.85 1.13
N ASP A 92 -15.93 -11.55 -0.15
CA ASP A 92 -14.66 -11.11 -0.76
C ASP A 92 -14.50 -9.58 -0.75
N LEU A 93 -15.45 -8.87 -0.11
CA LEU A 93 -15.32 -7.44 0.08
C LEU A 93 -14.11 -7.18 0.99
N PRO A 94 -13.19 -6.30 0.58
CA PRO A 94 -11.97 -6.06 1.34
C PRO A 94 -12.33 -5.52 2.72
N GLU A 95 -11.71 -6.10 3.74
CA GLU A 95 -11.95 -5.74 5.15
C GLU A 95 -11.62 -4.27 5.45
N GLY A 96 -10.80 -3.66 4.61
CA GLY A 96 -10.49 -2.23 4.65
C GLY A 96 -9.42 -1.84 3.64
N ILE A 97 -9.20 -0.54 3.58
CA ILE A 97 -8.03 0.08 2.93
C ILE A 97 -7.00 0.42 3.97
N PHE A 98 -5.75 0.10 3.67
CA PHE A 98 -4.61 0.40 4.50
C PHE A 98 -3.79 1.55 3.89
N PHE A 99 -3.54 2.59 4.68
CA PHE A 99 -2.74 3.74 4.30
C PHE A 99 -1.41 3.75 5.04
N HIS A 100 -0.30 3.73 4.28
CA HIS A 100 1.04 3.57 4.86
C HIS A 100 1.54 4.83 5.56
N THR A 101 2.14 4.67 6.74
CA THR A 101 2.86 5.73 7.46
C THR A 101 4.36 5.50 7.48
N ARG A 102 4.79 4.24 7.67
CA ARG A 102 6.20 3.85 7.77
C ARG A 102 6.42 2.54 7.02
N ALA A 103 7.65 2.34 6.53
CA ALA A 103 8.06 1.15 5.78
C ALA A 103 9.37 0.62 6.35
N VAL A 104 9.52 -0.70 6.40
CA VAL A 104 10.80 -1.38 6.57
C VAL A 104 10.96 -2.37 5.42
N THR A 105 12.09 -2.30 4.74
CA THR A 105 12.54 -3.30 3.77
C THR A 105 13.31 -4.39 4.50
N PHE A 106 13.17 -5.62 4.04
CA PHE A 106 13.82 -6.77 4.66
C PHE A 106 14.65 -7.55 3.65
N GLU A 107 15.69 -8.23 4.14
CA GLU A 107 16.60 -9.03 3.32
C GLU A 107 16.24 -10.53 3.33
N SER A 108 15.43 -10.96 4.31
CA SER A 108 14.94 -12.33 4.45
C SER A 108 13.52 -12.37 5.02
N ASP A 109 12.80 -13.46 4.77
CA ASP A 109 11.46 -13.71 5.35
C ASP A 109 11.51 -13.80 6.89
N ASP A 110 12.63 -14.24 7.47
CA ASP A 110 12.79 -14.38 8.91
C ASP A 110 12.71 -13.03 9.66
N GLN A 111 13.19 -11.94 9.04
CA GLN A 111 13.11 -10.61 9.66
C GLN A 111 11.71 -10.00 9.60
N LEU A 112 10.87 -10.50 8.69
CA LEU A 112 9.66 -9.82 8.28
C LEU A 112 8.66 -9.59 9.42
N LEU A 113 8.54 -10.55 10.34
CA LEU A 113 7.60 -10.47 11.46
C LEU A 113 8.30 -10.33 12.82
N ASP A 114 9.60 -9.98 12.82
CA ASP A 114 10.35 -9.79 14.06
C ASP A 114 9.89 -8.53 14.79
N ARG A 115 8.95 -8.71 15.73
CA ARG A 115 8.44 -7.63 16.57
C ARG A 115 9.50 -7.02 17.49
N VAL A 116 10.55 -7.77 17.83
CA VAL A 116 11.61 -7.29 18.72
C VAL A 116 12.45 -6.25 17.98
N THR A 117 12.91 -6.59 16.78
CA THR A 117 13.71 -5.66 15.97
C THR A 117 12.89 -4.48 15.43
N HIS A 118 11.60 -4.68 15.17
CA HIS A 118 10.74 -3.67 14.51
C HIS A 118 9.62 -3.13 15.40
N ALA A 119 9.80 -3.12 16.73
CA ALA A 119 8.80 -2.69 17.71
C ALA A 119 8.15 -1.33 17.39
N ALA A 120 8.93 -0.41 16.80
CA ALA A 120 8.44 0.88 16.36
C ALA A 120 7.27 0.78 15.38
N LEU A 121 7.28 -0.16 14.42
CA LEU A 121 6.18 -0.33 13.45
C LEU A 121 4.86 -0.71 14.12
N TRP A 122 4.92 -1.53 15.19
CA TRP A 122 3.76 -2.10 15.87
C TRP A 122 3.11 -1.15 16.87
N THR A 123 3.77 -0.05 17.20
CA THR A 123 3.31 0.95 18.15
C THR A 123 3.09 2.28 17.44
N GLU A 124 1.96 2.91 17.71
CA GLU A 124 1.62 4.22 17.18
C GLU A 124 2.52 5.30 17.79
N SER A 125 3.16 6.12 16.96
CA SER A 125 4.00 7.24 17.41
C SER A 125 3.32 8.59 17.17
N PRO A 126 3.79 9.69 17.80
CA PRO A 126 3.27 11.03 17.52
C PRO A 126 3.33 11.44 16.04
N LYS A 127 4.32 10.94 15.28
CA LYS A 127 4.41 11.18 13.84
C LYS A 127 3.34 10.42 13.06
N ASP A 128 2.98 9.22 13.51
CA ASP A 128 1.89 8.46 12.91
C ASP A 128 0.55 9.14 13.15
N LEU A 129 0.33 9.73 14.34
CA LEU A 129 -0.89 10.49 14.64
C LEU A 129 -1.01 11.73 13.75
N LEU A 130 0.07 12.47 13.53
CA LEU A 130 0.05 13.59 12.57
C LEU A 130 -0.28 13.11 11.16
N ARG A 131 0.34 12.00 10.72
CA ARG A 131 0.09 11.44 9.39
C ARG A 131 -1.35 10.92 9.24
N ARG A 132 -1.92 10.37 10.31
CA ARG A 132 -3.32 9.98 10.39
C ARG A 132 -4.24 11.14 10.09
N ASP A 133 -4.00 12.27 10.75
CA ASP A 133 -4.83 13.46 10.64
C ASP A 133 -4.72 14.06 9.23
N GLU A 134 -3.51 14.05 8.63
CA GLU A 134 -3.30 14.43 7.22
C GLU A 134 -4.06 13.51 6.23
N ILE A 135 -4.05 12.19 6.48
CA ILE A 135 -4.80 11.22 5.68
C ILE A 135 -6.30 11.51 5.79
N ILE A 136 -6.81 11.67 7.02
CA ILE A 136 -8.22 12.01 7.27
C ILE A 136 -8.60 13.28 6.54
N GLU A 137 -7.81 14.35 6.68
CA GLU A 137 -8.09 15.63 6.04
C GLU A 137 -8.14 15.48 4.51
N THR A 138 -7.15 14.78 3.94
CA THR A 138 -7.04 14.56 2.50
C THR A 138 -8.22 13.75 1.95
N VAL A 139 -8.56 12.64 2.61
CA VAL A 139 -9.68 11.77 2.21
C VAL A 139 -11.01 12.48 2.39
N SER A 140 -11.20 13.21 3.50
CA SER A 140 -12.42 13.96 3.77
C SER A 140 -12.64 15.05 2.72
N ARG A 141 -11.58 15.78 2.36
CA ARG A 141 -11.63 16.83 1.33
C ARG A 141 -12.10 16.32 -0.03
N TRP A 142 -11.65 15.13 -0.45
CA TRP A 142 -12.01 14.58 -1.77
C TRP A 142 -13.29 13.77 -1.77
N SER A 143 -13.57 13.04 -0.68
CA SER A 143 -14.78 12.23 -0.57
C SER A 143 -16.02 13.05 -0.22
N GLY A 144 -15.85 14.21 0.43
CA GLY A 144 -16.93 15.03 0.97
C GLY A 144 -17.50 14.51 2.30
N PHE A 145 -16.95 13.42 2.84
CA PHE A 145 -17.36 12.86 4.13
C PHE A 145 -16.52 13.39 5.27
N PHE A 146 -17.12 13.48 6.46
CA PHE A 146 -16.38 13.62 7.70
C PHE A 146 -15.99 12.22 8.21
N ILE A 147 -14.69 11.98 8.41
CA ILE A 147 -14.17 10.73 8.94
C ILE A 147 -13.86 10.92 10.42
N ASP A 148 -14.50 10.12 11.27
CA ASP A 148 -14.20 10.08 12.70
C ASP A 148 -12.83 9.40 12.94
N PRO A 149 -11.85 10.08 13.54
CA PRO A 149 -10.56 9.49 13.88
C PRO A 149 -10.65 8.26 14.79
N GLY A 150 -11.75 8.07 15.55
CA GLY A 150 -11.97 6.89 16.37
C GLY A 150 -12.30 5.61 15.59
N GLN A 151 -12.70 5.73 14.32
CA GLN A 151 -13.07 4.58 13.49
C GLN A 151 -11.91 3.96 12.72
N ILE A 152 -10.80 4.69 12.60
CA ILE A 152 -9.60 4.21 11.95
C ILE A 152 -8.70 3.49 12.96
N ARG A 153 -8.14 2.37 12.53
CA ARG A 153 -7.33 1.50 13.38
C ARG A 153 -5.89 1.53 12.93
N PHE A 154 -4.96 1.66 13.86
CA PHE A 154 -3.55 1.51 13.56
C PHE A 154 -3.16 0.02 13.46
N GLY A 155 -2.25 -0.33 12.56
CA GLY A 155 -1.61 -1.63 12.59
C GLY A 155 -0.59 -1.82 11.48
N CYS A 156 -0.24 -3.08 11.18
CA CYS A 156 0.81 -3.41 10.23
C CYS A 156 0.36 -4.47 9.22
N ILE A 157 0.88 -4.36 8.00
CA ILE A 157 0.68 -5.36 6.93
C ILE A 157 2.02 -5.73 6.28
N LYS A 158 2.10 -6.97 5.81
CA LYS A 158 3.15 -7.43 4.89
C LYS A 158 2.80 -7.00 3.48
N ASP A 159 3.75 -6.44 2.74
CA ASP A 159 3.62 -6.31 1.30
C ASP A 159 3.73 -7.69 0.66
N LEU A 160 2.63 -8.17 0.10
CA LEU A 160 2.62 -9.42 -0.67
C LEU A 160 3.15 -9.21 -2.09
N LEU A 161 3.34 -7.96 -2.51
CA LEU A 161 3.96 -7.60 -3.77
C LEU A 161 5.42 -7.17 -3.51
N PRO A 162 6.39 -7.55 -4.35
CA PRO A 162 7.76 -7.03 -4.25
C PRO A 162 7.74 -5.51 -4.33
N MET A 163 8.37 -4.85 -3.36
CA MET A 163 8.07 -3.47 -3.02
C MET A 163 8.58 -2.48 -4.08
N TYR A 164 7.68 -1.58 -4.43
CA TYR A 164 7.90 -0.24 -4.97
C TYR A 164 8.47 0.66 -3.86
N ASP A 165 9.58 1.37 -4.11
CA ASP A 165 10.16 2.30 -3.12
C ASP A 165 9.32 3.60 -3.06
N PRO A 166 8.66 3.91 -1.92
CA PRO A 166 7.84 5.10 -1.79
C PRO A 166 8.65 6.43 -1.77
N GLN A 167 9.99 6.38 -1.66
CA GLN A 167 10.84 7.58 -1.67
C GLN A 167 11.40 7.90 -3.06
N ASP A 168 11.66 6.88 -3.89
CA ASP A 168 12.37 7.08 -5.16
C ASP A 168 11.46 7.19 -6.39
N GLY A 169 10.18 6.84 -6.27
CA GLY A 169 9.22 6.99 -7.37
C GLY A 169 9.56 6.20 -8.64
N THR A 170 10.59 5.35 -8.60
CA THR A 170 11.07 4.55 -9.71
C THR A 170 10.60 3.10 -9.56
N ILE A 171 10.15 2.54 -10.69
CA ILE A 171 9.94 1.11 -10.85
C ILE A 171 11.32 0.53 -11.11
N GLY A 172 11.89 -0.17 -10.13
CA GLY A 172 13.05 -1.02 -10.38
C GLY A 172 12.60 -2.25 -11.15
N TRP A 173 12.80 -2.23 -12.47
CA TRP A 173 12.83 -3.44 -13.30
C TRP A 173 14.18 -4.15 -13.14
#